data_AF-G8B1P6-F1
#
_entry.id   AF-G8B1P6-F1
#
_cell.length_a   1.000
_cell.length_b   1.000
_cell.length_c   1.000
_cell.angle_alpha   90.00
_cell.angle_beta   90.00
_cell.angle_gamma   90.00
#
_symmetry.space_group_name_H-M   'P 1'
#
loop_
_entity.id
_entity.type
_entity.pdbx_description
1 polymer ?
#
loop_
_entity_poly.entity_id
_entity_poly.type
_entity_poly.pdbx_seq_one_letter_code
_entity_poly.pdbx_strand_id
1 'polypeptide(L)'
;MKTFVFILLIVYVCQWSDARETDFEDLIFNDLMSMCLIENGFTNSTADVERMYAIGDPEQADKLKDVPKEKIVDVIVCLYHKLYPYRNLYPSLRQLIDRDDTVTVGQIRQMEHTMSDCYKEVGGKINNAELLKCVDITEPPFDHLFAAIRDVRQALQWCFVRCGVLISEMYTMEKNRDLPFKEYIKYIPHERISCLMACKAEQAVVNNSDQTLQKGLADLIKRSKNVDEIEKAEMLKSLKKCSKKVYGYEDEHYELVKCIDLFKPPFIDLF
;
A
#
# COMPACT_ATOMS: atom_id res chain seq x y z
N MET A 1 19.01 24.71 0.89
CA MET A 1 18.76 23.40 0.25
C MET A 1 18.45 22.25 1.21
N LYS A 2 18.99 22.19 2.44
CA LYS A 2 18.72 21.07 3.39
C LYS A 2 17.33 21.07 4.04
N THR A 3 16.61 22.20 3.97
CA THR A 3 15.33 22.43 4.66
C THR A 3 14.10 22.04 3.82
N PHE A 4 14.25 21.95 2.49
CA PHE A 4 13.19 21.63 1.52
C PHE A 4 12.88 20.12 1.45
N VAL A 5 13.85 19.27 1.80
CA VAL A 5 13.71 17.81 1.79
C VAL A 5 12.75 17.32 2.89
N PHE A 6 12.56 18.10 3.97
CA PHE A 6 11.67 17.70 5.08
C PHE A 6 10.20 18.01 4.82
N ILE A 7 9.88 19.07 4.07
CA ILE A 7 8.52 19.26 3.55
C ILE A 7 8.22 18.10 2.62
N LEU A 8 9.15 17.70 1.75
CA LEU A 8 9.01 16.50 0.94
C LEU A 8 8.93 15.20 1.76
N LEU A 9 9.51 15.08 2.96
CA LEU A 9 9.44 13.88 3.79
C LEU A 9 8.20 13.79 4.66
N ILE A 10 7.65 14.91 5.13
CA ILE A 10 6.32 14.92 5.73
C ILE A 10 5.26 14.91 4.64
N VAL A 11 5.53 15.43 3.46
CA VAL A 11 4.73 15.17 2.26
C VAL A 11 4.94 13.74 1.77
N TYR A 12 6.06 13.03 2.01
CA TYR A 12 6.26 11.60 1.67
C TYR A 12 5.67 10.66 2.73
N VAL A 13 5.71 11.06 4.01
CA VAL A 13 5.11 10.35 5.15
C VAL A 13 3.60 10.65 5.22
N CYS A 14 3.18 11.85 4.82
CA CYS A 14 1.81 12.28 4.54
C CYS A 14 1.47 12.30 3.04
N GLN A 15 2.16 11.49 2.20
CA GLN A 15 1.84 11.34 0.76
C GLN A 15 0.61 10.46 0.57
N TRP A 16 -0.35 10.71 1.44
CA TRP A 16 -1.73 10.35 1.24
C TRP A 16 -2.42 11.38 0.34
N SER A 17 -1.88 12.60 0.16
CA SER A 17 -2.62 13.70 -0.48
C SER A 17 -1.88 14.57 -1.49
N ASP A 18 -0.71 14.20 -2.05
CA ASP A 18 -0.11 15.02 -3.11
C ASP A 18 -0.75 14.66 -4.47
N ALA A 19 -1.90 15.28 -4.75
CA ALA A 19 -2.68 15.10 -5.98
C ALA A 19 -1.86 15.19 -7.29
N ARG A 20 -0.65 15.78 -7.22
CA ARG A 20 0.26 15.95 -8.36
C ARG A 20 1.16 14.74 -8.64
N GLU A 21 1.46 13.93 -7.62
CA GLU A 21 2.16 12.65 -7.77
C GLU A 21 1.16 11.54 -8.12
N THR A 22 -0.11 11.72 -7.70
CA THR A 22 -1.16 10.76 -7.99
C THR A 22 -1.61 10.72 -9.44
N ASP A 23 -1.74 11.88 -10.10
CA ASP A 23 -2.03 11.90 -11.54
C ASP A 23 -0.92 11.19 -12.32
N PHE A 24 0.33 11.36 -11.87
CA PHE A 24 1.50 10.74 -12.51
C PHE A 24 1.54 9.22 -12.34
N GLU A 25 1.19 8.69 -11.16
CA GLU A 25 1.14 7.24 -10.93
C GLU A 25 -0.04 6.56 -11.65
N ASP A 26 -1.22 7.19 -11.71
CA ASP A 26 -2.36 6.65 -12.49
C ASP A 26 -2.06 6.70 -13.99
N LEU A 27 -1.38 7.75 -14.48
CA LEU A 27 -0.86 7.82 -15.84
C LEU A 27 0.14 6.70 -16.11
N ILE A 28 1.11 6.48 -15.21
CA ILE A 28 2.09 5.39 -15.35
C ILE A 28 1.38 4.03 -15.38
N PHE A 29 0.44 3.77 -14.47
CA PHE A 29 -0.26 2.49 -14.43
C PHE A 29 -1.03 2.23 -15.72
N ASN A 30 -1.80 3.22 -16.20
CA ASN A 30 -2.56 3.09 -17.44
C ASN A 30 -1.66 2.94 -18.67
N ASP A 31 -0.52 3.63 -18.71
CA ASP A 31 0.49 3.47 -19.76
C ASP A 31 1.11 2.07 -19.73
N LEU A 32 1.48 1.56 -18.56
CA LEU A 32 2.02 0.21 -18.38
C LEU A 32 1.00 -0.87 -18.77
N MET A 33 -0.25 -0.71 -18.37
CA MET A 33 -1.33 -1.62 -18.73
C MET A 33 -1.57 -1.60 -20.24
N SER A 34 -1.60 -0.42 -20.86
CA SER A 34 -1.69 -0.25 -22.31
C SER A 34 -0.56 -0.96 -23.05
N MET A 35 0.68 -0.78 -22.58
CA MET A 35 1.84 -1.46 -23.14
C MET A 35 1.71 -2.98 -23.04
N CYS A 36 1.33 -3.49 -21.87
CA CYS A 36 1.18 -4.92 -21.65
C CYS A 36 0.04 -5.53 -22.47
N LEU A 37 -1.05 -4.80 -22.71
CA LEU A 37 -2.12 -5.22 -23.62
C LEU A 37 -1.57 -5.38 -25.05
N ILE A 38 -0.84 -4.38 -25.57
CA ILE A 38 -0.27 -4.42 -26.92
C ILE A 38 0.76 -5.56 -27.04
N GLU A 39 1.67 -5.68 -26.07
CA GLU A 39 2.71 -6.73 -26.05
C GLU A 39 2.11 -8.14 -26.10
N ASN A 40 0.89 -8.33 -25.60
CA ASN A 40 0.18 -9.62 -25.59
C ASN A 40 -0.92 -9.73 -26.66
N GLY A 41 -0.87 -8.87 -27.69
CA GLY A 41 -1.68 -8.98 -28.90
C GLY A 41 -3.14 -8.50 -28.76
N PHE A 42 -3.42 -7.61 -27.80
CA PHE A 42 -4.64 -6.82 -27.76
C PHE A 42 -4.48 -5.55 -28.60
N THR A 43 -5.60 -4.87 -28.93
CA THR A 43 -5.56 -3.64 -29.73
C THR A 43 -5.43 -2.39 -28.87
N ASN A 44 -5.37 -2.55 -27.54
CA ASN A 44 -5.46 -1.47 -26.55
C ASN A 44 -6.70 -0.58 -26.75
N SER A 45 -7.79 -1.20 -27.20
CA SER A 45 -9.08 -0.53 -27.30
C SER A 45 -9.64 -0.23 -25.91
N THR A 46 -10.58 0.70 -25.80
CA THR A 46 -11.31 0.95 -24.55
C THR A 46 -11.90 -0.35 -23.98
N ALA A 47 -12.39 -1.25 -24.85
CA ALA A 47 -12.90 -2.55 -24.45
C ALA A 47 -11.83 -3.48 -23.84
N ASP A 48 -10.59 -3.43 -24.32
CA ASP A 48 -9.47 -4.22 -23.77
C ASP A 48 -9.07 -3.73 -22.38
N VAL A 49 -9.06 -2.42 -22.18
CA VAL A 49 -8.81 -1.82 -20.87
C VAL A 49 -9.95 -2.17 -19.91
N GLU A 50 -11.21 -2.02 -20.33
CA GLU A 50 -12.38 -2.36 -19.51
C GLU A 50 -12.42 -3.85 -19.10
N ARG A 51 -11.90 -4.75 -19.94
CA ARG A 51 -11.74 -6.18 -19.58
C ARG A 51 -10.80 -6.35 -18.40
N MET A 52 -9.68 -5.62 -18.35
CA MET A 52 -8.75 -5.70 -17.21
C MET A 52 -9.39 -5.16 -15.93
N TYR A 53 -10.25 -4.14 -16.03
CA TYR A 53 -11.01 -3.61 -14.90
C TYR A 53 -12.18 -4.50 -14.46
N ALA A 54 -12.66 -5.40 -15.33
CA ALA A 54 -13.73 -6.35 -15.00
C ALA A 54 -13.27 -7.51 -14.09
N ILE A 55 -11.96 -7.78 -14.01
CA ILE A 55 -11.42 -8.85 -13.15
C ILE A 55 -11.63 -8.46 -11.68
N GLY A 56 -12.23 -9.36 -10.88
CA GLY A 56 -12.61 -9.07 -9.49
C GLY A 56 -13.86 -8.20 -9.34
N ASP A 57 -14.57 -7.91 -10.44
CA ASP A 57 -15.87 -7.22 -10.42
C ASP A 57 -16.98 -8.16 -10.96
N PRO A 58 -17.80 -8.75 -10.07
CA PRO A 58 -18.89 -9.64 -10.46
C PRO A 58 -19.93 -8.99 -11.39
N GLU A 59 -20.13 -7.67 -11.31
CA GLU A 59 -21.09 -6.95 -12.16
C GLU A 59 -20.60 -6.83 -13.61
N GLN A 60 -19.29 -6.99 -13.83
CA GLN A 60 -18.65 -6.85 -15.14
C GLN A 60 -18.11 -8.18 -15.70
N ALA A 61 -18.37 -9.31 -15.04
CA ALA A 61 -17.87 -10.63 -15.45
C ALA A 61 -18.19 -11.00 -16.91
N ASP A 62 -19.30 -10.50 -17.45
CA ASP A 62 -19.70 -10.69 -18.86
C ASP A 62 -18.65 -10.18 -19.86
N LYS A 63 -17.86 -9.17 -19.50
CA LYS A 63 -16.82 -8.59 -20.37
C LYS A 63 -15.66 -9.56 -20.62
N LEU A 64 -15.51 -10.60 -19.80
CA LEU A 64 -14.41 -11.58 -19.86
C LEU A 64 -14.74 -12.82 -20.70
N LYS A 65 -16.02 -13.09 -21.00
CA LYS A 65 -16.51 -14.37 -21.56
C LYS A 65 -15.87 -14.78 -22.90
N ASP A 66 -15.53 -13.81 -23.75
CA ASP A 66 -15.03 -14.06 -25.10
C ASP A 66 -13.51 -13.90 -25.25
N VAL A 67 -12.79 -13.71 -24.13
CA VAL A 67 -11.35 -13.46 -24.13
C VAL A 67 -10.62 -14.72 -23.63
N PRO A 68 -9.60 -15.22 -24.36
CA PRO A 68 -8.78 -16.30 -23.86
C PRO A 68 -8.13 -15.94 -22.53
N LYS A 69 -8.41 -16.72 -21.48
CA LYS A 69 -7.89 -16.47 -20.12
C LYS A 69 -6.37 -16.41 -20.11
N GLU A 70 -5.71 -17.24 -20.90
CA GLU A 70 -4.25 -17.29 -20.98
C GLU A 70 -3.66 -15.94 -21.41
N LYS A 71 -4.33 -15.24 -22.35
CA LYS A 71 -3.89 -13.91 -22.79
C LYS A 71 -4.04 -12.86 -21.69
N ILE A 72 -5.12 -12.93 -20.90
CA ILE A 72 -5.32 -12.04 -19.75
C ILE A 72 -4.23 -12.31 -18.72
N VAL A 73 -3.94 -13.58 -18.43
CA VAL A 73 -2.86 -13.95 -17.50
C VAL A 73 -1.51 -13.39 -17.95
N ASP A 74 -1.17 -13.47 -19.23
CA ASP A 74 0.09 -12.93 -19.75
C ASP A 74 0.17 -11.39 -19.60
N VAL A 75 -0.96 -10.68 -19.73
CA VAL A 75 -1.06 -9.23 -19.42
C VAL A 75 -0.83 -8.98 -17.93
N ILE A 76 -1.43 -9.76 -17.03
CA ILE A 76 -1.25 -9.63 -15.58
C ILE A 76 0.23 -9.84 -15.20
N VAL A 77 0.88 -10.86 -15.76
CA VAL A 77 2.30 -11.13 -15.54
C VAL A 77 3.17 -9.96 -16.02
N CYS A 78 2.89 -9.46 -17.22
CA CYS A 78 3.57 -8.30 -17.78
C CYS A 78 3.45 -7.08 -16.86
N LEU A 79 2.22 -6.76 -16.44
CA LEU A 79 1.93 -5.62 -15.59
C LEU A 79 2.65 -5.74 -14.24
N TYR A 80 2.56 -6.91 -13.60
CA TYR A 80 3.25 -7.16 -12.35
C TYR A 80 4.77 -7.00 -12.47
N HIS A 81 5.39 -7.52 -13.52
CA HIS A 81 6.84 -7.37 -13.74
C HIS A 81 7.26 -5.91 -13.97
N LYS A 82 6.45 -5.12 -14.68
CA LYS A 82 6.77 -3.71 -14.91
C LYS A 82 6.56 -2.86 -13.65
N LEU A 83 5.54 -3.15 -12.85
CA LEU A 83 5.28 -2.47 -11.57
C LEU A 83 6.28 -2.87 -10.48
N TYR A 84 6.69 -4.14 -10.45
CA TYR A 84 7.49 -4.71 -9.37
C TYR A 84 8.67 -5.55 -9.89
N PRO A 85 9.63 -4.96 -10.63
CA PRO A 85 10.68 -5.69 -11.35
C PRO A 85 11.62 -6.53 -10.46
N TYR A 86 11.66 -6.23 -9.15
CA TYR A 86 12.52 -6.92 -8.19
C TYR A 86 11.76 -7.79 -7.19
N ARG A 87 10.43 -7.97 -7.35
CA ARG A 87 9.62 -8.75 -6.42
C ARG A 87 9.15 -10.04 -7.04
N ASN A 88 9.23 -11.12 -6.28
CA ASN A 88 8.68 -12.41 -6.69
C ASN A 88 7.15 -12.41 -6.52
N LEU A 89 6.43 -12.89 -7.53
CA LEU A 89 4.95 -12.89 -7.53
C LEU A 89 4.37 -13.81 -6.46
N TYR A 90 4.87 -15.03 -6.33
CA TYR A 90 4.40 -16.02 -5.35
C TYR A 90 4.33 -15.48 -3.92
N PRO A 91 5.41 -14.95 -3.31
CA PRO A 91 5.33 -14.40 -1.95
C PRO A 91 4.44 -13.15 -1.87
N SER A 92 4.34 -12.34 -2.93
CA SER A 92 3.42 -11.19 -2.96
C SER A 92 1.96 -11.62 -2.92
N LEU A 93 1.57 -12.64 -3.68
CA LEU A 93 0.20 -13.16 -3.67
C LEU A 93 -0.15 -13.78 -2.31
N ARG A 94 0.76 -14.56 -1.71
CA ARG A 94 0.54 -15.09 -0.34
C ARG A 94 0.35 -13.99 0.70
N GLN A 95 1.13 -12.91 0.61
CA GLN A 95 0.93 -11.74 1.47
C GLN A 95 -0.44 -11.10 1.27
N LEU A 96 -1.02 -11.12 0.06
CA LEU A 96 -2.37 -10.63 -0.17
C LEU A 96 -3.43 -11.60 0.36
N ILE A 97 -3.25 -12.91 0.17
CA ILE A 97 -4.14 -13.94 0.74
C ILE A 97 -4.25 -13.76 2.26
N ASP A 98 -3.12 -13.65 2.97
CA ASP A 98 -3.12 -13.47 4.44
C ASP A 98 -3.86 -12.19 4.91
N ARG A 99 -4.02 -11.20 4.03
CA ARG A 99 -4.65 -9.90 4.31
C ARG A 99 -6.03 -9.76 3.65
N ASP A 100 -6.54 -10.80 3.02
CA ASP A 100 -7.84 -10.78 2.35
C ASP A 100 -8.96 -11.04 3.36
N ASP A 101 -9.55 -9.95 3.83
CA ASP A 101 -10.68 -9.96 4.75
C ASP A 101 -12.05 -9.97 4.04
N THR A 102 -12.06 -10.11 2.72
CA THR A 102 -13.29 -10.19 1.92
C THR A 102 -13.81 -11.62 1.80
N VAL A 103 -12.98 -12.62 2.14
CA VAL A 103 -13.32 -14.04 2.12
C VAL A 103 -13.25 -14.66 3.53
N THR A 104 -13.82 -15.85 3.69
CA THR A 104 -13.81 -16.56 4.97
C THR A 104 -12.44 -17.15 5.31
N VAL A 105 -12.17 -17.39 6.60
CA VAL A 105 -10.94 -18.11 7.05
C VAL A 105 -10.79 -19.48 6.38
N GLY A 106 -11.90 -20.15 6.06
CA GLY A 106 -11.88 -21.42 5.31
C GLY A 106 -11.37 -21.23 3.88
N GLN A 107 -11.84 -20.18 3.19
CA GLN A 107 -11.37 -19.83 1.85
C GLN A 107 -9.90 -19.39 1.86
N ILE A 108 -9.45 -18.61 2.85
CA ILE A 108 -8.03 -18.27 3.01
C ILE A 108 -7.15 -19.51 3.08
N ARG A 109 -7.53 -20.50 3.91
CA ARG A 109 -6.78 -21.77 3.99
C ARG A 109 -6.78 -22.49 2.65
N GLN A 110 -7.91 -22.53 1.96
CA GLN A 110 -8.00 -23.16 0.64
C GLN A 110 -7.11 -22.46 -0.38
N MET A 111 -7.13 -21.12 -0.43
CA MET A 111 -6.29 -20.32 -1.31
C MET A 111 -4.80 -20.54 -1.03
N GLU A 112 -4.37 -20.54 0.24
CA GLU A 112 -2.99 -20.85 0.64
C GLU A 112 -2.58 -22.27 0.20
N HIS A 113 -3.46 -23.27 0.37
CA HIS A 113 -3.21 -24.63 -0.08
C HIS A 113 -3.06 -24.72 -1.60
N THR A 114 -4.02 -24.18 -2.36
CA THR A 114 -3.97 -24.13 -3.84
C THR A 114 -2.72 -23.40 -4.32
N MET A 115 -2.38 -22.25 -3.74
CA MET A 115 -1.18 -21.48 -4.07
C MET A 115 0.10 -22.30 -3.82
N SER A 116 0.17 -23.03 -2.70
CA SER A 116 1.32 -23.89 -2.39
C SER A 116 1.46 -25.06 -3.36
N ASP A 117 0.36 -25.70 -3.73
CA ASP A 117 0.38 -26.86 -4.62
C ASP A 117 0.72 -26.44 -6.07
N CYS A 118 0.10 -25.36 -6.57
CA CYS A 118 0.45 -24.77 -7.85
C CYS A 118 1.93 -24.38 -7.94
N TYR A 119 2.49 -23.80 -6.87
CA TYR A 119 3.91 -23.45 -6.83
C TYR A 119 4.85 -24.67 -6.90
N LYS A 120 4.45 -25.81 -6.32
CA LYS A 120 5.21 -27.07 -6.44
C LYS A 120 5.10 -27.65 -7.85
N GLU A 121 3.91 -27.61 -8.46
CA GLU A 121 3.67 -28.15 -9.81
C GLU A 121 4.50 -27.45 -10.89
N VAL A 122 4.70 -26.13 -10.78
CA VAL A 122 5.60 -25.38 -11.68
C VAL A 122 7.09 -25.56 -11.36
N GLY A 123 7.43 -26.56 -10.54
CA GLY A 123 8.80 -26.99 -10.24
C GLY A 123 9.55 -26.04 -9.30
N GLY A 124 8.86 -25.19 -8.55
CA GLY A 124 9.47 -24.19 -7.66
C GLY A 124 10.35 -23.16 -8.38
N LYS A 125 10.34 -23.14 -9.71
CA LYS A 125 11.05 -22.19 -10.56
C LYS A 125 10.05 -21.18 -11.11
N ILE A 126 10.43 -19.91 -11.09
CA ILE A 126 9.54 -18.76 -11.32
C ILE A 126 9.04 -18.76 -12.78
N ASN A 127 7.95 -19.47 -13.06
CA ASN A 127 7.10 -19.24 -14.22
C ASN A 127 5.79 -18.61 -13.73
N ASN A 128 5.77 -17.29 -13.69
CA ASN A 128 4.64 -16.52 -13.16
C ASN A 128 3.35 -16.77 -13.96
N ALA A 129 3.43 -16.98 -15.28
CA ALA A 129 2.26 -17.26 -16.10
C ALA A 129 1.64 -18.62 -15.75
N GLU A 130 2.45 -19.67 -15.64
CA GLU A 130 1.94 -21.01 -15.27
C GLU A 130 1.41 -21.05 -13.83
N LEU A 131 2.05 -20.32 -12.90
CA LEU A 131 1.53 -20.16 -11.54
C LEU A 131 0.14 -19.50 -11.55
N LEU A 132 0.00 -18.38 -12.27
CA LEU A 132 -1.26 -17.63 -12.34
C LEU A 132 -2.38 -18.39 -13.06
N LYS A 133 -2.04 -19.19 -14.08
CA LYS A 133 -3.00 -20.12 -14.72
C LYS A 133 -3.45 -21.21 -13.76
N CYS A 134 -2.53 -21.82 -13.01
CA CYS A 134 -2.86 -22.89 -12.08
C CYS A 134 -3.82 -22.44 -10.98
N VAL A 135 -3.64 -21.24 -10.44
CA VAL A 135 -4.54 -20.68 -9.41
C VAL A 135 -5.82 -20.05 -9.99
N ASP A 136 -5.97 -20.01 -11.31
CA ASP A 136 -7.04 -19.29 -12.04
C ASP A 136 -7.22 -17.85 -11.52
N ILE A 137 -6.16 -17.03 -11.63
CA ILE A 137 -6.11 -15.64 -11.12
C ILE A 137 -7.24 -14.73 -11.64
N THR A 138 -7.95 -15.14 -12.69
CA THR A 138 -9.05 -14.37 -13.30
C THR A 138 -10.42 -14.72 -12.72
N GLU A 139 -10.49 -15.70 -11.81
CA GLU A 139 -11.73 -16.18 -11.20
C GLU A 139 -11.72 -16.07 -9.67
N PRO A 140 -12.91 -15.99 -9.03
CA PRO A 140 -13.02 -16.06 -7.59
C PRO A 140 -12.44 -17.35 -7.00
N PRO A 141 -11.75 -17.28 -5.85
CA PRO A 141 -11.50 -16.08 -5.04
C PRO A 141 -10.19 -15.33 -5.39
N PHE A 142 -9.42 -15.77 -6.39
CA PHE A 142 -8.09 -15.22 -6.66
C PHE A 142 -8.12 -13.91 -7.47
N ASP A 143 -9.18 -13.67 -8.25
CA ASP A 143 -9.43 -12.44 -8.99
C ASP A 143 -9.36 -11.16 -8.14
N HIS A 144 -9.85 -11.22 -6.90
CA HIS A 144 -9.74 -10.13 -5.92
C HIS A 144 -8.30 -9.73 -5.61
N LEU A 145 -7.34 -10.67 -5.67
CA LEU A 145 -5.93 -10.35 -5.43
C LEU A 145 -5.34 -9.52 -6.56
N PHE A 146 -5.71 -9.83 -7.81
CA PHE A 146 -5.31 -9.01 -8.95
C PHE A 146 -6.00 -7.64 -8.92
N ALA A 147 -7.30 -7.61 -8.62
CA ALA A 147 -8.04 -6.36 -8.46
C ALA A 147 -7.38 -5.45 -7.41
N ALA A 148 -6.97 -5.99 -6.26
CA ALA A 148 -6.26 -5.22 -5.24
C ALA A 148 -4.92 -4.64 -5.74
N ILE A 149 -4.15 -5.40 -6.53
CA ILE A 149 -2.88 -4.91 -7.13
C ILE A 149 -3.16 -3.81 -8.17
N ARG A 150 -4.23 -3.94 -8.95
CA ARG A 150 -4.64 -2.99 -9.98
C ARG A 150 -5.15 -1.69 -9.36
N ASP A 151 -6.04 -1.80 -8.38
CA ASP A 151 -6.83 -0.68 -7.87
C ASP A 151 -6.14 0.09 -6.73
N VAL A 152 -5.26 -0.58 -5.97
CA VAL A 152 -4.61 0.01 -4.81
C VAL A 152 -3.10 0.06 -5.03
N ARG A 153 -2.57 1.28 -5.22
CA ARG A 153 -1.15 1.50 -5.54
C ARG A 153 -0.20 0.97 -4.47
N GLN A 154 -0.66 0.99 -3.22
CA GLN A 154 0.11 0.58 -2.06
C GLN A 154 -0.11 -0.88 -1.65
N ALA A 155 -0.88 -1.68 -2.40
CA ALA A 155 -1.29 -3.04 -2.02
C ALA A 155 -0.13 -3.93 -1.54
N LEU A 156 1.02 -3.81 -2.23
CA LEU A 156 2.24 -4.55 -1.93
C LEU A 156 3.31 -3.70 -1.22
N GLN A 157 3.06 -2.44 -0.85
CA GLN A 157 4.07 -1.66 -0.15
C GLN A 157 4.45 -2.31 1.19
N TRP A 158 5.76 -2.28 1.51
CA TRP A 158 6.31 -2.97 2.66
C TRP A 158 5.60 -2.61 3.97
N CYS A 159 5.23 -1.33 4.16
CA CYS A 159 4.51 -0.91 5.36
C CYS A 159 3.09 -1.46 5.44
N PHE A 160 2.38 -1.63 4.33
CA PHE A 160 1.05 -2.24 4.35
C PHE A 160 1.14 -3.72 4.73
N VAL A 161 2.17 -4.41 4.22
CA VAL A 161 2.45 -5.81 4.56
C VAL A 161 2.83 -5.94 6.03
N ARG A 162 3.85 -5.19 6.49
CA ARG A 162 4.32 -5.25 7.89
C ARG A 162 3.23 -4.89 8.89
N CYS A 163 2.43 -3.88 8.57
CA CYS A 163 1.36 -3.43 9.44
C CYS A 163 0.07 -4.21 9.27
N GLY A 164 0.04 -5.27 8.46
CA GLY A 164 -1.11 -6.14 8.26
C GLY A 164 -2.37 -5.41 7.80
N VAL A 165 -2.22 -4.35 6.99
CA VAL A 165 -3.37 -3.61 6.45
C VAL A 165 -4.20 -4.56 5.60
N LEU A 166 -5.49 -4.68 5.89
CA LEU A 166 -6.40 -5.59 5.21
C LEU A 166 -6.82 -5.06 3.84
N ILE A 167 -7.22 -5.92 2.90
CA ILE A 167 -7.63 -5.49 1.56
C ILE A 167 -8.79 -4.49 1.61
N SER A 168 -9.81 -4.71 2.46
CA SER A 168 -10.91 -3.75 2.60
C SER A 168 -10.46 -2.39 3.15
N GLU A 169 -9.48 -2.39 4.07
CA GLU A 169 -8.85 -1.18 4.61
C GLU A 169 -8.11 -0.45 3.48
N MET A 170 -7.35 -1.17 2.64
CA MET A 170 -6.64 -0.59 1.48
C MET A 170 -7.60 0.11 0.52
N TYR A 171 -8.72 -0.51 0.18
CA TYR A 171 -9.73 0.12 -0.69
C TYR A 171 -10.37 1.35 -0.03
N THR A 172 -10.67 1.26 1.27
CA THR A 172 -11.17 2.41 2.04
C THR A 172 -10.16 3.55 2.03
N MET A 173 -8.88 3.21 2.15
CA MET A 173 -7.76 4.13 2.15
C MET A 173 -7.55 4.79 0.79
N GLU A 174 -7.67 4.04 -0.30
CA GLU A 174 -7.58 4.55 -1.66
C GLU A 174 -8.75 5.49 -1.99
N LYS A 175 -9.98 5.06 -1.66
CA LYS A 175 -11.21 5.84 -1.90
C LYS A 175 -11.21 7.21 -1.22
N ASN A 176 -10.56 7.30 -0.06
CA ASN A 176 -10.56 8.51 0.76
C ASN A 176 -9.24 9.31 0.65
N ARG A 177 -8.32 8.92 -0.24
CA ARG A 177 -6.95 9.48 -0.31
C ARG A 177 -6.91 11.02 -0.38
N ASP A 178 -7.87 11.63 -1.08
CA ASP A 178 -7.91 13.08 -1.27
C ASP A 178 -8.51 13.86 -0.08
N LEU A 179 -8.95 13.18 0.98
CA LEU A 179 -9.42 13.83 2.19
C LEU A 179 -8.25 14.45 2.98
N PRO A 180 -8.48 15.57 3.70
CA PRO A 180 -7.51 16.07 4.67
C PRO A 180 -7.11 14.98 5.67
N PHE A 181 -5.83 14.91 6.04
CA PHE A 181 -5.27 13.82 6.86
C PHE A 181 -6.09 13.53 8.13
N LYS A 182 -6.53 14.57 8.84
CA LYS A 182 -7.36 14.47 10.05
C LYS A 182 -8.71 13.78 9.83
N GLU A 183 -9.31 13.95 8.65
CA GLU A 183 -10.53 13.24 8.25
C GLU A 183 -10.20 11.85 7.73
N TYR A 184 -9.12 11.73 6.97
CA TYR A 184 -8.63 10.51 6.37
C TYR A 184 -8.38 9.39 7.39
N ILE A 185 -7.65 9.68 8.47
CA ILE A 185 -7.28 8.68 9.47
C ILE A 185 -8.48 8.10 10.25
N LYS A 186 -9.67 8.72 10.17
CA LYS A 186 -10.87 8.22 10.86
C LYS A 186 -11.38 6.91 10.27
N TYR A 187 -10.99 6.60 9.04
CA TYR A 187 -11.39 5.39 8.33
C TYR A 187 -10.41 4.22 8.52
N ILE A 188 -9.32 4.42 9.24
CA ILE A 188 -8.26 3.44 9.44
C ILE A 188 -8.16 3.13 10.93
N PRO A 189 -8.07 1.85 11.35
CA PRO A 189 -7.87 1.54 12.75
C PRO A 189 -6.63 2.23 13.32
N HIS A 190 -6.77 2.79 14.52
CA HIS A 190 -5.71 3.58 15.15
C HIS A 190 -4.37 2.83 15.24
N GLU A 191 -4.41 1.52 15.50
CA GLU A 191 -3.21 0.69 15.55
C GLU A 191 -2.54 0.54 14.18
N ARG A 192 -3.32 0.41 13.10
CA ARG A 192 -2.83 0.30 11.72
C ARG A 192 -2.14 1.60 11.29
N ILE A 193 -2.80 2.75 11.47
CA ILE A 193 -2.20 4.04 11.10
C ILE A 193 -0.96 4.38 11.96
N SER A 194 -0.95 3.98 13.23
CA SER A 194 0.23 4.10 14.09
C SER A 194 1.40 3.27 13.58
N CYS A 195 1.14 2.02 13.19
CA CYS A 195 2.17 1.18 12.59
C CYS A 195 2.65 1.75 11.26
N LEU A 196 1.75 2.20 10.39
CA LEU A 196 2.11 2.76 9.09
C LEU A 196 3.03 3.98 9.24
N MET A 197 2.71 4.89 10.16
CA MET A 197 3.53 6.06 10.45
C MET A 197 4.92 5.67 10.97
N ALA A 198 4.99 4.73 11.91
CA ALA A 198 6.25 4.24 12.45
C ALA A 198 7.11 3.55 11.38
N CYS A 199 6.48 2.68 10.59
CA CYS A 199 7.11 1.95 9.51
C CYS A 199 7.70 2.88 8.44
N LYS A 200 6.96 3.93 8.03
CA LYS A 200 7.47 4.93 7.08
C LYS A 200 8.63 5.73 7.67
N ALA A 201 8.58 6.05 8.96
CA ALA A 201 9.69 6.71 9.64
C ALA A 201 10.96 5.84 9.68
N GLU A 202 10.82 4.54 9.91
CA GLU A 202 11.94 3.59 9.85
C GLU A 202 12.56 3.53 8.45
N GLN A 203 11.73 3.46 7.40
CA GLN A 203 12.24 3.52 6.02
C GLN A 203 13.02 4.81 5.74
N ALA A 204 12.56 5.95 6.28
CA ALA A 204 13.28 7.21 6.15
C ALA A 204 14.64 7.19 6.88
N VAL A 205 14.71 6.58 8.07
CA VAL A 205 15.96 6.42 8.83
C VAL A 205 16.97 5.54 8.10
N VAL A 206 16.52 4.46 7.45
CA VAL A 206 17.40 3.60 6.62
C VAL A 206 18.05 4.41 5.50
N ASN A 207 17.31 5.33 4.88
CA ASN A 207 17.81 6.18 3.81
C ASN A 207 18.65 7.36 4.34
N ASN A 208 18.41 7.80 5.57
CA ASN A 208 19.15 8.88 6.23
C ASN A 208 19.05 8.78 7.76
N SER A 209 20.12 8.31 8.41
CA SER A 209 20.16 8.08 9.86
C SER A 209 19.89 9.33 10.71
N ASP A 210 20.08 10.53 10.14
CA ASP A 210 19.80 11.80 10.81
C ASP A 210 18.31 12.17 10.85
N GLN A 211 17.41 11.34 10.29
CA GLN A 211 15.98 11.63 10.11
C GLN A 211 15.08 10.73 10.97
N THR A 212 15.29 10.75 12.28
CA THR A 212 14.40 10.03 13.21
C THR A 212 13.01 10.66 13.27
N LEU A 213 11.97 9.85 13.55
CA LEU A 213 10.60 10.33 13.78
C LEU A 213 10.54 11.47 14.82
N GLN A 214 11.28 11.32 15.92
CA GLN A 214 11.37 12.34 16.97
C GLN A 214 11.84 13.68 16.39
N LYS A 215 12.91 13.68 15.60
CA LYS A 215 13.45 14.91 15.03
C LYS A 215 12.48 15.53 14.03
N GLY A 216 11.84 14.70 13.19
CA GLY A 216 10.81 15.14 12.25
C GLY A 216 9.63 15.82 12.94
N LEU A 217 9.11 15.22 14.01
CA LEU A 217 8.03 15.81 14.81
C LEU A 217 8.48 17.10 15.52
N ALA A 218 9.70 17.13 16.08
CA ALA A 218 10.22 18.33 16.72
C ALA A 218 10.35 19.51 15.74
N ASP A 219 10.76 19.25 14.51
CA ASP A 219 10.86 20.25 13.46
C ASP A 219 9.47 20.71 12.97
N LEU A 220 8.50 19.79 12.86
CA LEU A 220 7.10 20.13 12.57
C LEU A 220 6.50 21.07 13.60
N ILE A 221 6.63 20.72 14.89
CA ILE A 221 6.08 21.54 15.99
C ILE A 221 6.64 22.95 15.93
N LYS A 222 7.97 23.10 15.79
CA LYS A 222 8.62 24.42 15.73
C LYS A 222 8.14 25.27 14.55
N ARG A 223 7.88 24.64 13.40
CA ARG A 223 7.47 25.32 12.16
C ARG A 223 5.97 25.54 12.06
N SER A 224 5.17 24.84 12.86
CA SER A 224 3.72 24.95 12.82
C SER A 224 3.28 26.41 13.02
N LYS A 225 2.36 26.86 12.17
CA LYS A 225 1.70 28.16 12.32
C LYS A 225 0.32 28.04 12.98
N ASN A 226 -0.16 26.81 13.14
CA ASN A 226 -1.51 26.50 13.62
C ASN A 226 -1.56 26.26 15.13
N VAL A 227 -0.39 26.17 15.77
CA VAL A 227 -0.19 25.86 17.19
C VAL A 227 0.51 27.06 17.82
N ASP A 228 0.04 27.53 18.97
CA ASP A 228 0.67 28.66 19.67
C ASP A 228 1.99 28.26 20.38
N GLU A 229 2.77 29.24 20.81
CA GLU A 229 4.10 28.97 21.42
C GLU A 229 4.04 28.23 22.76
N ILE A 230 2.94 28.35 23.51
CA ILE A 230 2.75 27.62 24.77
C ILE A 230 2.49 26.14 24.44
N GLU A 231 1.55 25.88 23.54
CA GLU A 231 1.20 24.53 23.11
C GLU A 231 2.40 23.84 22.42
N LYS A 232 3.16 24.56 21.58
CA LYS A 232 4.42 24.05 21.01
C LYS A 232 5.41 23.62 22.10
N ALA A 233 5.57 24.42 23.15
CA ALA A 233 6.49 24.10 24.25
C ALA A 233 6.04 22.82 24.99
N GLU A 234 4.74 22.65 25.20
CA GLU A 234 4.17 21.44 25.81
C GLU A 234 4.33 20.21 24.91
N MET A 235 4.06 20.33 23.61
CA MET A 235 4.26 19.26 22.63
C MET A 235 5.72 18.80 22.60
N LEU A 236 6.68 19.73 22.54
CA LEU A 236 8.12 19.41 22.57
C LEU A 236 8.54 18.74 23.87
N LYS A 237 7.97 19.15 25.01
CA LYS A 237 8.20 18.52 26.31
C LYS A 237 7.67 17.09 26.35
N SER A 238 6.45 16.86 25.86
CA SER A 238 5.81 15.55 25.75
C SER A 238 6.60 14.63 24.81
N LEU A 239 6.98 15.12 23.63
CA LEU A 239 7.82 14.41 22.67
C LEU A 239 9.16 13.97 23.28
N LYS A 240 9.84 14.89 23.99
CA LYS A 240 11.11 14.58 24.66
C LYS A 240 10.94 13.56 25.78
N LYS A 241 9.86 13.64 26.56
CA LYS A 241 9.55 12.67 27.63
C LYS A 241 9.31 11.28 27.04
N CYS A 242 8.49 11.19 25.98
CA CYS A 242 8.18 9.93 25.33
C CYS A 242 9.38 9.31 24.64
N SER A 243 10.14 10.09 23.86
CA SER A 243 11.38 9.62 23.23
C SER A 243 12.36 9.01 24.23
N LYS A 244 12.54 9.60 25.41
CA LYS A 244 13.37 9.01 26.47
C LYS A 244 12.80 7.70 27.03
N LYS A 245 11.48 7.58 27.13
CA LYS A 245 10.80 6.41 27.68
C LYS A 245 10.93 5.20 26.76
N VAL A 246 10.88 5.42 25.45
CA VAL A 246 10.86 4.36 24.44
C VAL A 246 12.24 4.03 23.86
N TYR A 247 13.28 4.75 24.28
CA TYR A 247 14.63 4.57 23.79
C TYR A 247 15.11 3.12 23.96
N GLY A 248 15.57 2.51 22.87
CA GLY A 248 16.11 1.14 22.86
C GLY A 248 15.06 0.03 22.82
N TYR A 249 13.78 0.37 22.62
CA TYR A 249 12.75 -0.61 22.27
C TYR A 249 12.96 -1.11 20.83
N GLU A 250 12.57 -2.36 20.55
CA GLU A 250 12.66 -2.96 19.21
C GLU A 250 11.85 -2.16 18.17
N ASP A 251 10.61 -1.78 18.50
CA ASP A 251 9.76 -0.91 17.68
C ASP A 251 9.71 0.53 18.25
N GLU A 252 10.87 1.16 18.47
CA GLU A 252 10.98 2.49 19.09
C GLU A 252 10.04 3.54 18.46
N HIS A 253 9.92 3.55 17.13
CA HIS A 253 9.08 4.51 16.42
C HIS A 253 7.59 4.29 16.69
N TYR A 254 7.13 3.04 16.75
CA TYR A 254 5.73 2.71 17.04
C TYR A 254 5.37 3.06 18.48
N GLU A 255 6.25 2.73 19.42
CA GLU A 255 6.09 3.09 20.82
C GLU A 255 6.12 4.61 21.02
N LEU A 256 6.92 5.34 20.23
CA LEU A 256 6.91 6.80 20.23
C LEU A 256 5.55 7.36 19.80
N VAL A 257 5.00 6.88 18.67
CA VAL A 257 3.69 7.28 18.14
C VAL A 257 2.58 7.06 19.18
N LYS A 258 2.58 5.88 19.83
CA LYS A 258 1.64 5.55 20.91
C LYS A 258 1.82 6.45 22.13
N CYS A 259 3.05 6.67 22.56
CA CYS A 259 3.32 7.43 23.78
C CYS A 259 2.87 8.89 23.68
N ILE A 260 3.05 9.51 22.52
CA ILE A 260 2.64 10.91 22.29
C ILE A 260 1.18 11.05 21.86
N ASP A 261 0.48 9.94 21.61
CA ASP A 261 -0.88 9.91 21.07
C ASP A 261 -1.00 10.76 19.80
N LEU A 262 -0.13 10.47 18.81
CA LEU A 262 0.13 11.33 17.66
C LEU A 262 -1.13 11.75 16.89
N PHE A 263 -2.15 10.88 16.87
CA PHE A 263 -3.39 11.10 16.11
C PHE A 263 -4.51 11.77 16.92
N LYS A 264 -4.17 12.36 18.07
CA LYS A 264 -5.08 13.21 18.85
C LYS A 264 -4.51 14.60 19.03
N PRO A 265 -5.37 15.59 19.35
CA PRO A 265 -4.90 16.92 19.72
C PRO A 265 -3.93 16.85 20.91
N PRO A 266 -2.87 17.68 20.93
CA PRO A 266 -2.56 18.72 19.93
C PRO A 266 -1.76 18.22 18.70
N PHE A 267 -1.31 16.97 18.69
CA PHE A 267 -0.41 16.45 17.67
C PHE A 267 -1.06 16.27 16.30
N ILE A 268 -2.33 15.88 16.26
CA ILE A 268 -3.06 15.71 14.98
C ILE A 268 -3.18 17.03 14.21
N ASP A 269 -3.14 18.18 14.89
CA ASP A 269 -3.28 19.50 14.28
C ASP A 269 -1.99 20.00 13.60
N LEU A 270 -0.92 19.18 13.62
CA LEU A 270 0.30 19.39 12.84
C LEU A 270 0.17 18.98 11.37
N PHE A 271 -0.87 18.21 11.03
CA PHE A 271 -1.12 17.61 9.72
C PHE A 271 -2.33 18.24 9.04
#